data_AF-A0A8T5BAA6-F1
#
_entry.id   AF-A0A8T5BAA6-F1
#
_cell.length_a   1.000
_cell.length_b   1.000
_cell.length_c   1.000
_cell.angle_alpha   90.00
_cell.angle_beta   90.00
_cell.angle_gamma   90.00
#
_symmetry.space_group_name_H-M   'P 1'
#
loop_
_entity.id
_entity.type
_entity.pdbx_description
1 polymer ?
#
loop_
_entity_poly.entity_id
_entity_poly.type
_entity_poly.pdbx_seq_one_letter_code
_entity_poly.pdbx_strand_id
1 'polypeptide(L)'
;MMISTDPWIWISAFLTLCSFTLLYGDNPLFRIGEYTYAATVVGHSVVTGIDTLRGQLLPLYTGAKPILIIPLVLGLLSLFVVWRKYAWLASFAFAVMIGVGTGISMRALMMTDLIGSVRSVVSETANIFVGPPANQLGYFIRVAFTIIAVLYLLFTVFIRGPFSGPIGYIRTIGKYVFLIFLGLSVGNAIMQISGLATSAINRVIRSLFGL
;
A
#
# COMPACT_ATOMS: atom_id res chain seq x y z
N MET A 1 39.31 2.42 4.92
CA MET A 1 38.26 1.92 5.83
C MET A 1 37.82 3.11 6.66
N MET A 2 36.81 3.85 6.18
CA MET A 2 36.30 5.03 6.89
C MET A 2 35.03 4.59 7.59
N ILE A 3 35.10 4.39 8.91
CA ILE A 3 33.89 4.37 9.72
C ILE A 3 33.22 5.73 9.52
N SER A 4 31.96 5.75 9.13
CA SER A 4 31.25 7.01 8.98
C SER A 4 31.20 7.77 10.31
N THR A 5 31.65 9.02 10.31
CA THR A 5 31.66 9.91 11.48
C THR A 5 30.36 10.69 11.65
N ASP A 6 29.37 10.51 10.76
CA ASP A 6 28.11 11.25 10.83
C ASP A 6 27.20 10.70 11.95
N PRO A 7 26.82 11.52 12.95
CA PRO A 7 25.97 11.08 14.06
C PRO A 7 24.61 10.51 13.61
N TRP A 8 24.08 11.02 12.49
CA TRP A 8 22.81 10.57 11.91
C TRP A 8 22.84 9.11 11.45
N ILE A 9 23.97 8.67 10.91
CA ILE A 9 24.15 7.30 10.44
C ILE A 9 24.13 6.33 11.62
N TRP A 10 24.80 6.69 12.72
CA TRP A 10 24.80 5.92 13.95
C TRP A 10 23.41 5.83 14.60
N ILE A 11 22.66 6.93 14.62
CA ILE A 11 21.28 6.94 15.10
C ILE A 11 20.39 6.02 14.25
N SER A 12 20.53 6.07 12.92
CA SER A 12 19.77 5.21 12.00
C SER A 12 20.10 3.72 12.17
N ALA A 13 21.37 3.40 12.37
CA ALA A 13 21.84 2.05 12.66
C ALA A 13 21.29 1.53 13.99
N PHE A 14 21.32 2.36 15.03
CA PHE A 14 20.76 2.04 16.35
C PHE A 14 19.25 1.78 16.28
N LEU A 15 18.48 2.66 15.63
CA LEU A 15 17.02 2.45 15.46
C LEU A 15 16.71 1.18 14.67
N THR A 16 17.48 0.87 13.63
CA THR A 16 17.32 -0.36 12.84
C THR A 16 17.56 -1.60 13.71
N LEU A 17 18.56 -1.57 14.59
CA LEU A 17 18.87 -2.65 15.51
C LEU A 17 17.80 -2.81 16.60
N CYS A 18 17.25 -1.70 17.10
CA CYS A 18 16.07 -1.69 17.97
C CYS A 18 14.86 -2.37 17.29
N SER A 19 14.62 -2.14 16.00
CA SER A 19 13.53 -2.80 15.27
C SER A 19 13.77 -4.31 15.09
N PHE A 20 15.00 -4.74 14.84
CA PHE A 20 15.33 -6.18 14.72
C PHE A 20 15.18 -6.95 16.04
N THR A 21 15.23 -6.26 17.19
CA THR A 21 15.01 -6.87 18.50
C THR A 21 13.58 -7.40 18.67
N LEU A 22 12.61 -6.98 17.84
CA LEU A 22 11.26 -7.56 17.79
C LEU A 22 11.29 -9.07 17.54
N LEU A 23 12.29 -9.58 16.81
CA LEU A 23 12.43 -11.01 16.53
C LEU A 23 12.70 -11.84 17.79
N TYR A 24 13.24 -11.22 18.85
CA TYR A 24 13.56 -11.84 20.14
C TYR A 24 12.48 -11.62 21.21
N GLY A 25 11.35 -10.99 20.87
CA GLY A 25 10.25 -10.68 21.79
C GLY A 25 10.26 -9.26 22.35
N ASP A 26 9.28 -8.95 23.20
CA ASP A 26 9.08 -7.63 23.82
C ASP A 26 10.22 -7.28 24.80
N ASN A 27 11.28 -6.64 24.29
CA ASN A 27 12.37 -6.10 25.08
C ASN A 27 12.28 -4.57 25.22
N PRO A 28 12.83 -3.97 26.30
CA PRO A 28 12.84 -2.51 26.49
C PRO A 28 13.44 -1.73 25.31
N LEU A 29 14.44 -2.32 24.65
CA LEU A 29 15.09 -1.77 23.45
C LEU A 29 14.14 -1.63 22.26
N PHE A 30 13.22 -2.57 22.07
CA PHE A 30 12.21 -2.48 21.02
C PHE A 30 11.21 -1.35 21.30
N ARG A 31 10.74 -1.24 22.56
CA ARG A 31 9.82 -0.18 22.98
C ARG A 31 10.37 1.23 22.75
N ILE A 32 11.67 1.45 22.94
CA ILE A 32 12.31 2.76 22.64
C ILE A 32 12.20 3.07 21.14
N GLY A 33 12.48 2.10 20.28
CA GLY A 33 12.33 2.24 18.83
C GLY A 33 10.88 2.54 18.43
N GLU A 34 9.93 1.82 19.02
CA GLU A 34 8.50 1.99 18.77
C GLU A 34 8.00 3.38 19.21
N TYR A 35 8.32 3.83 20.42
CA TYR A 35 7.92 5.16 20.90
C TYR A 35 8.56 6.29 20.09
N THR A 36 9.82 6.15 19.71
CA THR A 36 10.52 7.17 18.89
C THR A 36 9.92 7.25 17.50
N TYR A 37 9.61 6.09 16.90
CA TYR A 37 8.92 6.04 15.62
C TYR A 37 7.53 6.65 15.70
N ALA A 38 6.72 6.26 16.69
CA ALA A 38 5.38 6.80 16.90
C ALA A 38 5.41 8.33 17.13
N ALA A 39 6.33 8.82 17.96
CA ALA A 39 6.51 10.26 18.20
C ALA A 39 6.90 11.01 16.91
N THR A 40 7.79 10.44 16.10
CA THR A 40 8.21 11.03 14.82
C THR A 40 7.06 11.09 13.82
N VAL A 41 6.26 10.03 13.71
CA VAL A 41 5.09 9.98 12.83
C VAL A 41 4.06 11.02 13.26
N VAL A 42 3.78 11.13 14.56
CA VAL A 42 2.86 12.15 15.10
C VAL A 42 3.41 13.56 14.82
N GLY A 43 4.69 13.82 15.10
CA GLY A 43 5.32 15.12 14.86
C GLY A 43 5.29 15.51 13.37
N HIS A 44 5.64 14.58 12.48
CA HIS A 44 5.59 14.81 11.04
C HIS A 44 4.16 15.07 10.53
N SER A 45 3.18 14.34 11.07
CA SER A 45 1.76 14.53 10.72
C SER A 45 1.25 15.91 11.12
N VAL A 46 1.69 16.42 12.27
CA VAL A 46 1.35 17.78 12.72
C VAL A 46 1.95 18.84 11.80
N VAL A 47 3.24 18.72 11.46
CA VAL A 47 3.93 19.69 10.57
C VAL A 47 3.31 19.70 9.17
N THR A 48 3.14 18.52 8.57
CA THR A 48 2.50 18.39 7.25
C THR A 48 1.06 18.87 7.27
N GLY A 49 0.34 18.66 8.37
CA GLY A 49 -0.99 19.24 8.60
C GLY A 49 -0.97 20.76 8.56
N ILE A 50 -0.01 21.40 9.25
CA ILE A 50 0.14 22.87 9.26
C ILE A 50 0.53 23.39 7.86
N ASP A 51 1.43 22.73 7.15
CA ASP A 51 1.82 23.14 5.80
C ASP A 51 0.67 22.96 4.79
N THR A 52 -0.12 21.90 4.95
CA THR A 52 -1.35 21.69 4.16
C THR A 52 -2.37 22.78 4.44
N LEU A 53 -2.54 23.16 5.71
CA LEU A 53 -3.41 24.27 6.09
C LEU A 53 -2.91 25.58 5.46
N ARG A 54 -1.62 25.90 5.54
CA ARG A 54 -1.04 27.10 4.89
C ARG A 54 -1.26 27.09 3.38
N GLY A 55 -1.00 25.96 2.72
CA GLY A 55 -1.20 25.80 1.27
C GLY A 55 -2.66 25.95 0.85
N GLN A 56 -3.62 25.57 1.69
CA GLN A 56 -5.05 25.73 1.44
C GLN A 56 -5.60 27.11 1.85
N LEU A 57 -4.97 27.78 2.81
CA LEU A 57 -5.33 29.13 3.28
C LEU A 57 -4.88 30.24 2.31
N LEU A 58 -3.71 30.10 1.69
CA LEU A 58 -3.18 31.08 0.72
C LEU A 58 -4.12 31.38 -0.47
N PRO A 59 -4.78 30.40 -1.11
CA PRO A 59 -5.74 30.66 -2.19
C PRO A 59 -7.09 31.23 -1.73
N LEU A 60 -7.41 31.26 -0.42
CA LEU A 60 -8.60 31.98 0.08
C LEU A 60 -8.41 33.50 0.00
N TYR A 61 -7.20 34.00 0.25
CA TYR A 61 -6.91 35.44 0.20
C TYR A 61 -6.90 36.00 -1.24
N THR A 62 -6.67 35.15 -2.24
CA THR A 62 -6.63 35.52 -3.67
C THR A 62 -7.98 35.36 -4.38
N GLY A 63 -9.04 34.93 -3.68
CA GLY A 63 -10.42 34.96 -4.19
C GLY A 63 -10.76 33.98 -5.32
N ALA A 64 -9.88 33.04 -5.68
CA ALA A 64 -10.07 32.21 -6.88
C ALA A 64 -11.06 31.04 -6.71
N LYS A 65 -11.34 30.57 -5.48
CA LYS A 65 -12.22 29.40 -5.22
C LYS A 65 -12.93 29.46 -3.85
N PRO A 66 -14.20 29.90 -3.77
CA PRO A 66 -14.96 29.94 -2.51
C PRO A 66 -15.31 28.55 -1.94
N ILE A 67 -15.13 27.46 -2.70
CA ILE A 67 -15.37 26.08 -2.27
C ILE A 67 -14.40 25.60 -1.17
N LEU A 68 -13.25 26.28 -0.98
CA LEU A 68 -12.27 25.94 0.07
C LEU A 68 -12.66 26.40 1.49
N ILE A 69 -13.79 27.11 1.64
CA ILE A 69 -14.31 27.49 2.97
C ILE A 69 -14.77 26.24 3.75
N ILE A 70 -15.29 25.22 3.05
CA ILE A 70 -15.80 23.99 3.66
C ILE A 70 -14.68 23.20 4.38
N PRO A 71 -13.53 22.89 3.75
CA PRO A 71 -12.37 22.31 4.43
C PRO A 71 -11.85 23.11 5.62
N LEU A 72 -11.92 24.44 5.55
CA LEU A 72 -11.45 25.33 6.62
C LEU A 72 -12.35 25.27 7.85
N VAL A 73 -13.68 25.27 7.65
CA VAL A 73 -14.65 25.08 8.74
C VAL A 73 -14.49 23.68 9.33
N LEU A 74 -14.37 22.64 8.51
CA LEU A 74 -14.14 21.26 8.97
C LEU A 74 -12.81 21.11 9.73
N GLY A 75 -11.74 21.80 9.29
CA GLY A 75 -10.45 21.85 9.98
C GLY A 75 -10.52 22.58 11.32
N LEU A 76 -11.30 23.66 11.41
CA LEU A 76 -11.55 24.34 12.68
C LEU A 76 -12.38 23.45 13.63
N LEU A 77 -13.34 22.70 13.07
CA LEU A 77 -14.17 21.77 13.82
C LEU A 77 -13.36 20.59 14.40
N SER A 78 -12.30 20.14 13.72
CA SER A 78 -11.45 19.04 14.21
C SER A 78 -10.62 19.43 15.44
N LEU A 79 -10.26 20.70 15.61
CA LEU A 79 -9.54 21.19 16.79
C LEU A 79 -10.34 21.04 18.09
N PHE A 80 -11.67 21.01 18.01
CA PHE A 80 -12.54 20.79 19.18
C PHE A 80 -12.46 19.35 19.73
N VAL A 81 -11.73 18.43 19.09
CA VAL A 81 -11.52 17.07 19.61
C VAL A 81 -10.78 17.06 20.96
N VAL A 82 -10.00 18.12 21.24
CA VAL A 82 -9.27 18.27 22.51
C VAL A 82 -10.22 18.49 23.70
N TRP A 83 -11.41 19.04 23.45
CA TRP A 83 -12.38 19.36 24.51
C TRP A 83 -13.49 18.30 24.55
N ARG A 84 -13.49 17.43 25.57
CA ARG A 84 -14.48 16.34 25.74
C ARG A 84 -15.95 16.80 25.60
N LYS A 85 -16.26 18.06 25.92
CA LYS A 85 -17.61 18.64 25.83
C LYS A 85 -18.05 18.98 24.39
N TYR A 86 -17.11 19.32 23.49
CA TYR A 86 -17.39 19.71 22.09
C TYR A 86 -16.91 18.68 21.06
N ALA A 87 -16.43 17.52 21.51
CA ALA A 87 -15.93 16.45 20.65
C ALA A 87 -16.94 15.97 19.59
N TRP A 88 -18.25 16.10 19.85
CA TRP A 88 -19.29 15.76 18.87
C TRP A 88 -19.22 16.60 17.59
N LEU A 89 -18.77 17.85 17.69
CA LEU A 89 -18.63 18.73 16.53
C LEU A 89 -17.45 18.32 15.64
N ALA A 90 -16.40 17.75 16.23
CA ALA A 90 -15.27 17.18 15.49
C ALA A 90 -15.66 15.92 14.70
N SER A 91 -16.69 15.18 15.15
CA SER A 91 -17.18 13.98 14.45
C SER A 91 -17.65 14.26 13.01
N PHE A 92 -18.18 15.45 12.72
CA PHE A 92 -18.54 15.83 11.34
C PHE A 92 -17.31 15.96 10.44
N ALA A 93 -16.21 16.52 10.96
CA ALA A 93 -14.94 16.61 10.25
C ALA A 93 -14.36 15.22 9.96
N PHE A 94 -14.36 14.34 10.96
CA PHE A 94 -13.90 12.97 10.78
C PHE A 94 -14.79 12.15 9.83
N ALA A 95 -16.12 12.34 9.86
CA ALA A 95 -17.03 11.67 8.93
C ALA A 95 -16.77 12.08 7.48
N VAL A 96 -16.55 13.37 7.21
CA VAL A 96 -16.20 13.85 5.86
C VAL A 96 -14.84 13.32 5.43
N MET A 97 -13.84 13.32 6.33
CA MET A 97 -12.51 12.78 6.04
C MET A 97 -12.57 11.30 5.65
N ILE A 98 -13.32 10.49 6.40
CA ILE A 98 -13.50 9.06 6.12
C ILE A 98 -14.30 8.86 4.83
N GLY A 99 -15.34 9.66 4.59
CA GLY A 99 -16.15 9.60 3.36
C GLY A 99 -15.34 9.94 2.09
N VAL A 100 -14.54 11.00 2.14
CA VAL A 100 -13.64 11.36 1.03
C VAL A 100 -12.53 10.31 0.87
N GLY A 101 -11.93 9.87 1.98
CA GLY A 101 -10.89 8.84 1.97
C GLY A 101 -11.36 7.52 1.37
N THR A 102 -12.56 7.07 1.76
CA THR A 102 -13.19 5.86 1.20
C THR A 102 -13.58 6.06 -0.27
N GLY A 103 -14.12 7.21 -0.66
CA GLY A 103 -14.43 7.51 -2.06
C GLY A 103 -13.20 7.49 -2.98
N ILE A 104 -12.11 8.13 -2.55
CA ILE A 104 -10.84 8.12 -3.29
C ILE A 104 -10.27 6.70 -3.35
N SER A 105 -10.24 6.00 -2.21
CA SER A 105 -9.73 4.62 -2.15
C SER A 105 -10.55 3.68 -3.04
N MET A 106 -11.88 3.77 -3.02
CA MET A 106 -12.74 2.92 -3.84
C MET A 106 -12.53 3.18 -5.34
N ARG A 107 -12.39 4.45 -5.75
CA ARG A 107 -12.02 4.79 -7.13
C ARG A 107 -10.63 4.26 -7.47
N ALA A 108 -9.65 4.39 -6.58
CA ALA A 108 -8.28 3.94 -6.80
C ALA A 108 -8.22 2.42 -6.93
N LEU A 109 -8.92 1.67 -6.08
CA LEU A 109 -9.05 0.21 -6.15
C LEU A 109 -9.70 -0.20 -7.48
N MET A 110 -10.80 0.44 -7.89
CA MET A 110 -11.41 0.15 -9.19
C MET A 110 -10.47 0.45 -10.38
N MET A 111 -9.77 1.58 -10.35
CA MET A 111 -8.87 1.94 -11.45
C MET A 111 -7.62 1.05 -11.49
N THR A 112 -7.06 0.72 -10.34
CA THR A 112 -5.78 -0.02 -10.24
C THR A 112 -6.01 -1.52 -10.36
N ASP A 113 -6.99 -2.05 -9.64
CA ASP A 113 -7.18 -3.49 -9.54
C ASP A 113 -8.02 -4.04 -10.69
N LEU A 114 -9.08 -3.34 -11.12
CA LEU A 114 -9.93 -3.79 -12.23
C LEU A 114 -9.39 -3.31 -13.57
N ILE A 115 -9.31 -1.99 -13.78
CA ILE A 115 -8.89 -1.43 -15.06
C ILE A 115 -7.41 -1.69 -15.32
N GLY A 116 -6.56 -1.58 -14.30
CA GLY A 116 -5.13 -1.88 -14.40
C GLY A 116 -4.87 -3.34 -14.75
N SER A 117 -5.55 -4.28 -14.10
CA SER A 117 -5.41 -5.71 -14.43
C SER A 117 -5.86 -6.03 -15.85
N VAL A 118 -6.99 -5.48 -16.31
CA VAL A 118 -7.47 -5.68 -17.69
C VAL A 118 -6.50 -5.08 -18.69
N ARG A 119 -6.00 -3.85 -18.47
CA ARG A 119 -4.99 -3.23 -19.33
C ARG A 119 -3.69 -4.04 -19.35
N SER A 120 -3.26 -4.59 -18.22
CA SER A 120 -2.08 -5.46 -18.13
C SER A 120 -2.26 -6.67 -19.05
N VAL A 121 -3.36 -7.40 -18.93
CA VAL A 121 -3.66 -8.58 -19.77
C VAL A 121 -3.70 -8.22 -21.26
N VAL A 122 -4.38 -7.11 -21.62
CA VAL A 122 -4.49 -6.66 -23.02
C VAL A 122 -3.12 -6.26 -23.58
N SER A 123 -2.33 -5.50 -22.82
CA SER A 123 -0.98 -5.09 -23.24
C SER A 123 -0.02 -6.27 -23.34
N GLU A 124 -0.11 -7.24 -22.43
CA GLU A 124 0.71 -8.44 -22.47
C GLU A 124 0.31 -9.33 -23.65
N THR A 125 -0.98 -9.41 -23.99
CA THR A 125 -1.47 -10.13 -25.18
C THR A 125 -0.89 -9.55 -26.47
N ALA A 126 -0.81 -8.21 -26.58
CA ALA A 126 -0.20 -7.55 -27.74
C ALA A 126 1.31 -7.82 -27.86
N ASN A 127 2.00 -8.01 -26.73
CA ASN A 127 3.45 -8.27 -26.69
C ASN A 127 3.83 -9.75 -26.91
N ILE A 128 2.86 -10.68 -26.96
CA ILE A 128 3.12 -12.10 -27.27
C ILE A 128 3.74 -12.23 -28.67
N PHE A 129 3.33 -11.40 -29.64
CA PHE A 129 3.76 -11.50 -31.03
C PHE A 129 5.02 -10.71 -31.40
N VAL A 130 5.50 -9.81 -30.52
CA VAL A 130 6.59 -8.84 -30.85
C VAL A 130 7.74 -8.84 -29.83
N GLY A 131 7.60 -9.50 -28.68
CA GLY A 131 8.61 -9.50 -27.61
C GLY A 131 9.82 -10.44 -27.85
N PRO A 132 10.93 -10.25 -27.11
CA PRO A 132 12.09 -11.15 -27.15
C PRO A 132 11.70 -12.61 -26.85
N PRO A 133 12.28 -13.61 -27.54
CA PRO A 133 11.85 -15.02 -27.46
C PRO A 133 11.92 -15.63 -26.06
N ALA A 134 12.76 -15.10 -25.17
CA ALA A 134 12.86 -15.55 -23.78
C ALA A 134 11.62 -15.21 -22.93
N ASN A 135 10.87 -14.15 -23.28
CA ASN A 135 9.77 -13.65 -22.45
C ASN A 135 8.38 -14.01 -23.01
N GLN A 136 8.29 -14.47 -24.26
CA GLN A 136 7.03 -14.83 -24.92
C GLN A 136 6.27 -15.94 -24.17
N LEU A 137 6.99 -16.93 -23.64
CA LEU A 137 6.41 -18.01 -22.84
C LEU A 137 5.80 -17.47 -21.53
N GLY A 138 6.47 -16.51 -20.89
CA GLY A 138 5.97 -15.85 -19.67
C GLY A 138 4.69 -15.06 -19.91
N TYR A 139 4.63 -14.29 -21.00
CA TYR A 139 3.42 -13.55 -21.38
C TYR A 139 2.25 -14.49 -21.72
N PHE A 140 2.52 -15.58 -22.45
CA PHE A 140 1.49 -16.58 -22.78
C PHE A 140 0.91 -17.25 -21.53
N ILE A 141 1.77 -17.70 -20.61
CA ILE A 141 1.35 -18.33 -19.35
C ILE A 141 0.51 -17.36 -18.53
N ARG A 142 0.93 -16.09 -18.42
CA ARG A 142 0.22 -15.09 -17.61
C ARG A 142 -1.18 -14.80 -18.17
N VAL A 143 -1.30 -14.56 -19.48
CA VAL A 143 -2.59 -14.32 -20.14
C VAL A 143 -3.50 -15.55 -20.02
N ALA A 144 -2.99 -16.75 -20.29
CA ALA A 144 -3.76 -17.98 -20.17
C ALA A 144 -4.25 -18.23 -18.72
N PHE A 145 -3.38 -18.03 -17.73
CA PHE A 145 -3.73 -18.18 -16.32
C PHE A 145 -4.77 -17.17 -15.88
N THR A 146 -4.68 -15.90 -16.29
CA THR A 146 -5.68 -14.89 -15.95
C THR A 146 -7.04 -15.20 -16.56
N ILE A 147 -7.10 -15.62 -17.83
CA ILE A 147 -8.36 -16.02 -18.48
C ILE A 147 -8.96 -17.23 -17.75
N ILE A 148 -8.17 -18.27 -17.48
CA ILE A 148 -8.62 -19.47 -16.76
C ILE A 148 -9.10 -19.14 -15.34
N ALA A 149 -8.41 -18.22 -14.63
CA ALA A 149 -8.78 -17.79 -13.29
C ALA A 149 -10.08 -16.97 -13.28
N VAL A 150 -10.26 -16.05 -14.25
CA VAL A 150 -11.51 -15.29 -14.40
C VAL A 150 -12.67 -16.24 -14.74
N LEU A 151 -12.46 -17.19 -15.66
CA LEU A 151 -13.46 -18.21 -15.98
C LEU A 151 -13.79 -19.07 -14.74
N TYR A 152 -12.80 -19.47 -13.94
CA TYR A 152 -13.04 -20.19 -12.69
C TYR A 152 -13.88 -19.38 -11.69
N LEU A 153 -13.54 -18.11 -11.44
CA LEU A 153 -14.30 -17.26 -10.51
C LEU A 153 -15.73 -17.00 -11.02
N LEU A 154 -15.88 -16.76 -12.32
CA LEU A 154 -17.19 -16.49 -12.93
C LEU A 154 -18.08 -17.75 -12.93
N PHE A 155 -17.54 -18.92 -13.30
CA PHE A 155 -18.29 -20.17 -13.36
C PHE A 155 -18.49 -20.87 -12.01
N THR A 156 -17.67 -20.56 -11.00
CA THR A 156 -17.89 -21.06 -9.63
C THR A 156 -19.00 -20.28 -8.93
N VAL A 157 -19.17 -18.99 -9.23
CA VAL A 157 -20.26 -18.17 -8.67
C VAL A 157 -21.60 -18.40 -9.37
N PHE A 158 -21.63 -18.76 -10.67
CA PHE A 158 -22.87 -18.74 -11.46
C PHE A 158 -23.49 -20.08 -11.92
N ILE A 159 -22.90 -21.28 -11.70
CA ILE A 159 -23.49 -22.53 -12.23
C ILE A 159 -23.52 -23.67 -11.20
N ARG A 160 -24.65 -23.77 -10.48
CA ARG A 160 -25.20 -25.04 -9.92
C ARG A 160 -26.25 -25.62 -10.88
N GLY A 161 -25.89 -25.81 -12.15
CA GLY A 161 -26.78 -26.30 -13.21
C GLY A 161 -26.25 -27.54 -13.95
N PRO A 162 -27.10 -28.24 -14.76
CA PRO A 162 -26.91 -29.63 -15.20
C PRO A 162 -25.79 -29.90 -16.23
N PHE A 163 -25.09 -28.89 -16.75
CA PHE A 163 -23.98 -29.06 -17.71
C PHE A 163 -22.64 -29.40 -17.00
N SER A 164 -22.66 -30.42 -16.13
CA SER A 164 -21.58 -30.72 -15.17
C SER A 164 -20.34 -31.42 -15.74
N GLY A 165 -20.37 -31.91 -16.98
CA GLY A 165 -19.27 -32.70 -17.57
C GLY A 165 -18.06 -31.83 -17.99
N PRO A 166 -18.13 -31.07 -19.09
CA PRO A 166 -16.99 -30.29 -19.60
C PRO A 166 -16.58 -29.14 -18.67
N ILE A 167 -17.57 -28.54 -17.99
CA ILE A 167 -17.38 -27.42 -17.05
C ILE A 167 -16.70 -27.91 -15.75
N GLY A 168 -16.87 -29.19 -15.38
CA GLY A 168 -16.17 -29.80 -14.24
C GLY A 168 -14.64 -29.89 -14.44
N TYR A 169 -14.19 -30.15 -15.67
CA TYR A 169 -12.77 -30.20 -16.00
C TYR A 169 -12.13 -28.80 -16.01
N ILE A 170 -12.81 -27.81 -16.62
CA ILE A 170 -12.40 -26.40 -16.57
C ILE A 170 -12.31 -25.91 -15.12
N ARG A 171 -13.26 -26.31 -14.26
CA ARG A 171 -13.28 -25.94 -12.84
C ARG A 171 -12.09 -26.52 -12.09
N THR A 172 -11.72 -27.77 -12.38
CA THR A 172 -10.60 -28.45 -11.73
C THR A 172 -9.27 -27.78 -12.09
N ILE A 173 -9.06 -27.49 -13.38
CA ILE A 173 -7.89 -26.74 -13.85
C ILE A 173 -7.85 -25.34 -13.26
N GLY A 174 -9.00 -24.64 -13.27
CA GLY A 174 -9.16 -23.32 -12.68
C GLY A 174 -8.80 -23.26 -11.20
N LYS A 175 -9.18 -24.28 -10.42
CA LYS A 175 -8.80 -24.41 -9.01
C LYS A 175 -7.28 -24.49 -8.83
N TYR A 176 -6.59 -25.30 -9.62
CA TYR A 176 -5.13 -25.43 -9.53
C TYR A 176 -4.43 -24.14 -9.94
N VAL A 177 -4.87 -23.50 -11.02
CA VAL A 177 -4.37 -22.18 -11.45
C VAL A 177 -4.56 -21.13 -10.36
N PHE A 178 -5.72 -21.12 -9.70
CA PHE A 178 -6.00 -20.19 -8.61
C PHE A 178 -5.11 -20.44 -7.38
N LEU A 179 -4.88 -21.71 -7.01
CA LEU A 179 -3.96 -22.07 -5.93
C LEU A 179 -2.52 -21.66 -6.23
N ILE A 180 -2.07 -21.84 -7.48
CA ILE A 180 -0.74 -21.40 -7.92
C ILE A 180 -0.64 -19.87 -7.85
N PHE A 181 -1.65 -19.14 -8.31
CA PHE A 181 -1.67 -17.68 -8.25
C PHE A 181 -1.61 -17.16 -6.80
N LEU A 182 -2.43 -17.71 -5.90
CA LEU A 182 -2.37 -17.36 -4.48
C LEU A 182 -1.00 -17.69 -3.87
N GLY A 183 -0.42 -18.85 -4.23
CA GLY A 183 0.93 -19.22 -3.82
C GLY A 183 2.00 -18.22 -4.28
N LEU A 184 1.92 -17.78 -5.55
CA LEU A 184 2.81 -16.73 -6.08
C LEU A 184 2.60 -15.38 -5.40
N SER A 185 1.35 -15.00 -5.10
CA SER A 185 1.03 -13.76 -4.40
C SER A 185 1.61 -13.74 -2.99
N VAL A 186 1.47 -14.86 -2.25
CA VAL A 186 2.08 -15.02 -0.93
C VAL A 186 3.61 -15.03 -1.04
N GLY A 187 4.17 -15.72 -2.03
CA GLY A 187 5.62 -15.71 -2.30
C GLY A 187 6.17 -14.30 -2.55
N ASN A 188 5.47 -13.50 -3.36
CA ASN A 188 5.82 -12.11 -3.60
C ASN A 188 5.73 -11.24 -2.33
N ALA A 189 4.75 -11.49 -1.46
CA ALA A 189 4.65 -10.79 -0.18
C ALA A 189 5.83 -11.13 0.74
N ILE A 190 6.20 -12.41 0.84
CA ILE A 190 7.35 -12.85 1.63
C ILE A 190 8.64 -12.23 1.07
N MET A 191 8.84 -12.27 -0.26
CA MET A 191 10.00 -11.63 -0.90
C MET A 191 10.08 -10.13 -0.62
N GLN A 192 8.96 -9.42 -0.59
CA GLN A 192 8.96 -7.99 -0.23
C GLN A 192 9.40 -7.78 1.22
N ILE A 193 8.90 -8.57 2.15
CA ILE A 193 9.27 -8.47 3.58
C ILE A 193 10.76 -8.79 3.77
N SER A 194 11.23 -9.90 3.21
CA SER A 194 12.65 -10.29 3.28
C SER A 194 13.54 -9.25 2.58
N GLY A 195 13.12 -8.74 1.42
CA GLY A 195 13.84 -7.71 0.68
C GLY A 195 13.94 -6.40 1.45
N LEU A 196 12.87 -5.97 2.13
CA LEU A 196 12.89 -4.81 3.02
C LEU A 196 13.89 -5.02 4.18
N ALA A 197 13.87 -6.19 4.82
CA ALA A 197 14.82 -6.52 5.89
C ALA A 197 16.28 -6.51 5.39
N THR A 198 16.57 -7.15 4.25
CA THR A 198 17.90 -7.13 3.62
C THR A 198 18.30 -5.72 3.22
N SER A 199 17.38 -4.91 2.70
CA SER A 199 17.67 -3.52 2.31
C SER A 199 18.01 -2.64 3.52
N ALA A 200 17.36 -2.86 4.67
CA ALA A 200 17.66 -2.16 5.91
C ALA A 200 19.05 -2.54 6.43
N ILE A 201 19.38 -3.85 6.43
CA ILE A 201 20.70 -4.34 6.82
C ILE A 201 21.79 -3.78 5.89
N ASN A 202 21.58 -3.86 4.58
CA ASN A 202 22.53 -3.36 3.59
C ASN A 202 22.71 -1.83 3.71
N ARG A 203 21.65 -1.08 3.99
CA ARG A 203 21.73 0.36 4.24
C ARG A 203 22.61 0.67 5.44
N VAL A 204 22.45 -0.05 6.55
CA VAL A 204 23.26 0.12 7.76
C VAL A 204 24.73 -0.25 7.51
N ILE A 205 24.99 -1.40 6.86
CA ILE A 205 26.35 -1.85 6.54
C ILE A 205 27.04 -0.84 5.61
N ARG A 206 26.39 -0.41 4.53
CA ARG A 206 26.95 0.57 3.60
C ARG A 206 27.20 1.92 4.26
N SER A 207 26.27 2.38 5.09
CA SER A 207 26.42 3.65 5.81
C SER A 207 27.54 3.60 6.86
N LEU A 208 27.77 2.46 7.51
CA LEU A 208 28.82 2.31 8.52
C LEU A 208 30.21 2.10 7.91
N PHE A 209 30.31 1.33 6.82
CA PHE A 209 31.58 0.98 6.18
C PHE A 209 31.96 1.85 4.97
N GLY A 210 31.08 2.77 4.54
CA GLY A 210 31.35 3.73 3.46
C GLY A 210 31.49 3.09 2.08
N LEU A 211 30.65 2.08 1.75
CA LEU A 211 30.64 1.34 0.48
C LEU A 211 29.39 1.61 -0.38
#